data_AF-A0A7X4XP38-F1
#
_entry.id   AF-A0A7X4XP38-F1
#
_cell.length_a   1.000
_cell.length_b   1.000
_cell.length_c   1.000
_cell.angle_alpha   90.00
_cell.angle_beta   90.00
_cell.angle_gamma   90.00
#
_symmetry.space_group_name_H-M   'P 1'
#
loop_
_entity.id
_entity.type
_entity.pdbx_description
1 polymer ?
#
loop_
_entity_poly.entity_id
_entity_poly.type
_entity_poly.pdbx_seq_one_letter_code
_entity_poly.pdbx_strand_id
1 'polypeptide(L)'
;SNGGEKAIYWLLIVFGTFAAISGLILDFPIFGQTRRDMELSNLIHMVSALILICGFIFHIYIGLFGMEGALEGMVTGKVDETWAKEHHDLWYEEMDAQGKIEAVDKAAPDQTRNHTEKGGENDVARE
;
A
#
# COMPACT_ATOMS: atom_id res chain seq x y z
N SER A 1 3.55 7.07 6.90
CA SER A 1 3.33 5.61 6.97
C SER A 1 2.24 5.31 7.99
N ASN A 2 1.31 4.41 7.65
CA ASN A 2 0.16 4.12 8.51
C ASN A 2 0.55 3.13 9.64
N GLY A 3 -0.27 3.02 10.69
CA GLY A 3 0.00 2.13 11.83
C GLY A 3 0.03 0.63 11.48
N GLY A 4 -0.80 0.20 10.53
CA GLY A 4 -0.82 -1.16 9.98
C GLY A 4 0.43 -1.50 9.17
N GLU A 5 0.95 -0.57 8.37
CA GLU A 5 2.22 -0.76 7.65
C GLU A 5 3.39 -0.96 8.64
N LYS A 6 3.44 -0.15 9.70
CA LYS A 6 4.43 -0.32 10.78
C LYS A 6 4.25 -1.65 11.53
N ALA A 7 3.01 -2.08 11.76
CA ALA A 7 2.75 -3.36 12.43
C ALA A 7 3.23 -4.56 11.60
N ILE A 8 2.96 -4.56 10.29
CA ILE A 8 3.45 -5.60 9.37
C ILE A 8 4.98 -5.59 9.31
N TYR A 9 5.59 -4.40 9.24
CA TYR A 9 7.05 -4.25 9.25
C TYR A 9 7.70 -4.93 10.47
N TRP A 10 7.20 -4.63 11.67
CA TRP A 10 7.72 -5.22 12.90
C TRP A 10 7.44 -6.72 12.99
N LEU A 11 6.26 -7.18 12.55
CA LEU A 11 5.93 -8.59 12.48
C LEU A 11 6.92 -9.33 11.58
N LEU A 12 7.16 -8.86 10.36
CA LEU A 12 8.07 -9.49 9.41
C LEU A 12 9.51 -9.54 9.93
N ILE A 13 9.99 -8.47 10.58
CA ILE A 13 11.34 -8.45 11.16
C ILE A 13 11.47 -9.46 12.30
N VAL A 14 10.53 -9.47 13.24
CA VAL A 14 10.62 -10.33 14.43
C VAL A 14 10.52 -11.79 14.00
N PHE A 15 9.45 -12.17 13.31
CA PHE A 15 9.24 -13.57 12.90
C PHE A 15 10.24 -14.02 11.83
N GLY A 16 10.68 -13.12 10.94
CA GLY A 16 11.76 -13.39 9.99
C GLY A 16 13.08 -13.70 10.67
N THR A 17 13.42 -12.96 11.73
CA THR A 17 14.63 -13.23 12.52
C THR A 17 14.56 -14.58 13.22
N PHE A 18 13.42 -14.93 13.83
CA PHE A 18 13.22 -16.25 14.44
C PHE A 18 13.30 -17.39 13.41
N ALA A 19 12.69 -17.22 12.23
CA ALA A 19 12.76 -18.20 11.14
C ALA A 19 14.19 -18.39 10.63
N ALA A 20 14.95 -17.29 10.46
CA ALA A 20 16.34 -17.34 10.03
C ALA A 20 17.25 -18.04 11.05
N ILE A 21 17.14 -17.70 12.34
CA ILE A 21 17.95 -18.34 13.40
C ILE A 21 17.62 -19.83 13.50
N SER A 22 16.34 -20.19 13.56
CA SER A 22 15.92 -21.60 13.63
C SER A 22 16.31 -22.39 12.38
N GLY A 23 16.25 -21.78 11.19
CA GLY A 23 16.71 -22.38 9.94
C GLY A 23 18.22 -22.61 9.93
N LEU A 24 19.01 -21.64 10.38
CA LEU A 24 20.47 -21.79 10.50
C LEU A 24 20.86 -22.92 11.47
N ILE A 25 20.12 -23.07 12.57
CA ILE A 25 20.32 -24.15 13.53
C ILE A 25 20.01 -25.51 12.87
N LEU A 26 18.98 -25.59 12.03
CA LEU A 26 18.62 -26.83 11.31
C LEU A 26 19.61 -27.18 10.19
N ASP A 27 20.11 -26.19 9.44
CA ASP A 27 21.05 -26.41 8.33
C ASP A 27 22.44 -26.83 8.79
N PHE A 28 22.90 -26.30 9.93
CA PHE A 28 24.23 -26.58 10.45
C PHE A 28 24.18 -27.22 11.84
N PRO A 29 24.24 -28.56 11.93
CA PRO A 29 24.31 -29.29 13.21
C PRO A 29 25.72 -29.24 13.83
N ILE A 30 26.37 -28.07 13.80
CA ILE A 30 27.75 -27.84 14.26
C ILE A 30 27.85 -27.43 15.73
N PHE A 31 26.71 -27.16 16.39
CA PHE A 31 26.67 -26.62 17.75
C PHE A 31 26.52 -27.68 18.86
N GLY A 32 26.68 -28.97 18.55
CA GLY A 32 26.45 -30.04 19.53
C GLY A 32 24.98 -30.21 19.92
N GLN A 33 24.08 -29.92 18.97
CA GLN A 33 22.63 -29.96 19.18
C GLN A 33 22.16 -31.34 19.59
N THR A 34 21.38 -31.41 20.66
CA THR A 34 20.71 -32.63 21.05
C THR A 34 19.44 -32.84 20.21
N ARG A 35 18.90 -34.06 20.20
CA ARG A 35 17.66 -34.39 19.48
C ARG A 35 16.50 -33.44 19.84
N ARG A 36 16.46 -32.98 21.09
CA ARG A 36 15.47 -32.03 21.60
C ARG A 36 15.61 -30.64 20.99
N ASP A 37 16.83 -30.19 20.71
CA ASP A 37 17.09 -28.86 20.15
C ASP A 37 16.68 -28.79 18.67
N MET A 38 16.86 -29.88 17.93
CA MET A 38 16.41 -30.00 16.54
C MET A 38 14.87 -30.02 16.45
N GLU A 39 14.20 -30.76 17.34
CA GLU A 39 12.72 -30.78 17.41
C GLU A 39 12.15 -29.40 17.73
N LEU A 40 12.74 -28.70 18.72
CA LEU A 40 12.29 -27.36 19.09
C LEU A 40 12.54 -26.34 17.98
N SER A 41 13.71 -26.41 17.32
CA SER A 41 14.05 -25.52 16.21
C SER A 41 13.12 -25.73 15.02
N ASN A 42 12.78 -26.98 14.71
CA ASN A 42 11.82 -27.28 13.65
C ASN A 42 10.42 -26.75 13.98
N LEU A 43 9.94 -26.91 15.23
CA LEU A 43 8.66 -26.36 15.65
C LEU A 43 8.62 -24.82 15.52
N ILE A 44 9.68 -24.13 15.99
CA ILE A 44 9.79 -22.67 15.89
C ILE A 44 9.85 -22.24 14.42
N HIS A 45 10.61 -22.96 13.59
CA HIS A 45 10.73 -22.67 12.17
C HIS A 45 9.39 -22.82 11.45
N MET A 46 8.66 -23.91 11.69
CA MET A 46 7.34 -24.14 11.07
C MET A 46 6.32 -23.07 11.49
N VAL A 47 6.25 -22.72 12.78
CA VAL A 47 5.30 -21.71 13.27
C VAL A 47 5.65 -20.32 12.73
N SER A 48 6.93 -19.94 12.76
CA SER A 48 7.36 -18.65 12.22
C SER A 48 7.15 -18.57 10.70
N ALA A 49 7.44 -19.64 9.95
CA ALA A 49 7.17 -19.72 8.52
C ALA A 49 5.67 -19.57 8.21
N LEU A 50 4.79 -20.23 8.97
CA LEU A 50 3.34 -20.10 8.79
C LEU A 50 2.87 -18.67 9.01
N ILE A 51 3.34 -18.01 10.08
CA ILE A 51 3.00 -16.62 10.39
C ILE A 51 3.51 -15.69 9.28
N LEU A 52 4.72 -15.90 8.77
CA LEU A 52 5.27 -15.11 7.67
C LEU A 52 4.47 -15.28 6.38
N ILE A 53 4.03 -16.50 6.05
CA ILE A 53 3.17 -16.75 4.88
C ILE A 53 1.84 -16.01 5.02
N CYS A 54 1.17 -16.12 6.17
CA CYS A 54 -0.05 -15.38 6.45
C CYS A 54 0.17 -13.86 6.38
N GLY A 55 1.27 -13.36 6.95
CA GLY A 55 1.66 -11.96 6.91
C GLY A 55 1.92 -11.45 5.48
N PHE A 56 2.54 -12.27 4.62
CA PHE A 56 2.74 -11.96 3.21
C PHE A 56 1.41 -11.85 2.45
N ILE A 57 0.50 -12.80 2.66
CA ILE A 57 -0.84 -12.74 2.05
C ILE A 57 -1.57 -11.47 2.50
N PHE A 58 -1.53 -11.16 3.79
CA PHE A 58 -2.12 -9.94 4.34
C PHE A 58 -1.49 -8.65 3.78
N HIS A 59 -0.16 -8.62 3.64
CA HIS A 59 0.56 -7.50 3.07
C HIS A 59 0.16 -7.25 1.60
N ILE A 60 0.12 -8.32 0.79
CA ILE A 60 -0.32 -8.26 -0.60
C ILE A 60 -1.78 -7.81 -0.67
N TYR A 61 -2.64 -8.31 0.22
CA TYR A 61 -4.05 -7.94 0.27
C TYR A 61 -4.25 -6.44 0.54
N ILE A 62 -3.57 -5.89 1.56
CA ILE A 62 -3.65 -4.45 1.86
C ILE A 62 -3.03 -3.61 0.74
N GLY A 63 -1.93 -4.08 0.13
CA GLY A 63 -1.29 -3.39 -0.99
C GLY A 63 -2.15 -3.35 -2.26
N LEU A 64 -2.95 -4.39 -2.51
CA LEU A 64 -3.82 -4.48 -3.69
C LEU A 64 -5.19 -3.83 -3.47
N PHE A 65 -5.85 -4.14 -2.35
CA PHE A 65 -7.27 -3.82 -2.10
C PHE A 65 -7.51 -2.84 -0.96
N GLY A 66 -6.55 -2.69 -0.05
CA GLY A 66 -6.74 -1.89 1.17
C GLY A 66 -6.62 -0.38 0.95
N MET A 67 -6.00 0.05 -0.14
CA MET A 67 -5.78 1.46 -0.46
C MET A 67 -5.89 1.65 -1.98
N GLU A 68 -7.06 2.07 -2.47
CA GLU A 68 -7.24 2.44 -3.89
C GLU A 68 -6.19 3.50 -4.25
N GLY A 69 -5.31 3.22 -5.23
CA GLY A 69 -4.22 4.12 -5.63
C GLY A 69 -2.85 3.90 -4.95
N ALA A 70 -2.75 3.04 -3.92
CA ALA A 70 -1.44 2.76 -3.31
C ALA A 70 -0.48 1.99 -4.23
N LEU A 71 -1.01 1.08 -5.05
CA LEU A 71 -0.23 0.40 -6.09
C LEU A 71 0.31 1.36 -7.13
N GLU A 72 -0.53 2.31 -7.55
CA GLU A 72 -0.13 3.32 -8.54
C GLU A 72 0.93 4.24 -7.94
N GLY A 73 0.81 4.62 -6.66
CA GLY A 73 1.86 5.32 -5.91
C GLY A 73 3.16 4.53 -5.79
N MET A 74 3.10 3.20 -5.58
CA MET A 74 4.29 2.35 -5.49
C MET A 74 5.01 2.17 -6.84
N VAL A 75 4.26 2.18 -7.95
CA VAL A 75 4.79 1.96 -9.30
C VAL A 75 5.23 3.27 -9.96
N THR A 76 4.43 4.34 -9.84
CA THR A 76 4.67 5.63 -10.50
C THR A 76 5.37 6.64 -9.60
N GLY A 77 5.40 6.42 -8.28
CA GLY A 77 5.95 7.36 -7.31
C GLY A 77 5.08 8.61 -7.09
N LYS A 78 3.90 8.69 -7.72
CA LYS A 78 2.95 9.81 -7.60
C LYS A 78 1.63 9.30 -7.02
N VAL A 79 1.04 10.07 -6.11
CA VAL A 79 -0.21 9.71 -5.43
C VAL A 79 -1.19 10.87 -5.57
N ASP A 80 -2.49 10.56 -5.68
CA ASP A 80 -3.54 11.58 -5.76
C ASP A 80 -3.60 12.43 -4.48
N GLU A 81 -3.91 13.71 -4.65
CA GLU A 81 -4.02 14.70 -3.58
C GLU A 81 -5.13 14.35 -2.57
N THR A 82 -6.23 13.76 -3.05
CA THR A 82 -7.39 13.37 -2.26
C THR A 82 -7.05 12.19 -1.35
N TRP A 83 -6.36 11.18 -1.90
CA TRP A 83 -5.85 10.01 -1.17
C TRP A 83 -4.80 10.41 -0.13
N ALA A 84 -3.90 11.35 -0.48
CA ALA A 84 -2.90 11.86 0.44
C ALA A 84 -3.54 12.54 1.66
N LYS A 85 -4.62 13.29 1.48
CA LYS A 85 -5.41 13.86 2.59
C LYS A 85 -6.06 12.74 3.43
N GLU A 86 -6.84 11.87 2.81
CA GLU A 86 -7.64 10.88 3.57
C GLU A 86 -6.81 9.85 4.34
N HIS A 87 -5.64 9.44 3.84
CA HIS A 87 -4.83 8.38 4.45
C HIS A 87 -3.53 8.89 5.11
N HIS A 88 -3.06 10.07 4.73
CA HIS A 88 -1.77 10.62 5.15
C HIS A 88 -1.78 12.14 5.34
N ASP A 89 -2.82 12.69 5.99
CA ASP A 89 -3.00 14.12 6.26
C ASP A 89 -1.72 14.84 6.74
N LEU A 90 -1.00 14.28 7.72
CA LEU A 90 0.24 14.86 8.24
C LEU A 90 1.36 14.96 7.20
N TRP A 91 1.43 14.01 6.26
CA TRP A 91 2.42 14.04 5.17
C TRP A 91 1.98 14.98 4.05
N TYR A 92 0.67 15.08 3.79
CA TYR A 92 0.12 16.06 2.87
C TYR A 92 0.44 17.50 3.34
N GLU A 93 0.21 17.82 4.62
CA GLU A 93 0.58 19.11 5.20
C GLU A 93 2.08 19.39 5.07
N GLU A 94 2.92 18.37 5.23
CA GLU A 94 4.37 18.49 5.10
C GLU A 94 4.81 18.71 3.64
N MET A 95 4.10 18.13 2.66
CA MET A 95 4.34 18.33 1.24
C MET A 95 3.84 19.68 0.72
N ASP A 96 2.69 20.15 1.21
CA ASP A 96 2.15 21.48 0.94
C ASP A 96 3.09 22.56 1.50
N ALA A 97 3.55 22.39 2.75
CA ALA A 97 4.55 23.26 3.36
C ALA A 97 5.90 23.27 2.60
N GLN A 98 6.27 22.16 1.95
CA GLN A 98 7.46 22.06 1.11
C GLN A 98 7.25 22.54 -0.33
N GLY A 99 6.03 22.92 -0.73
CA GLY A 99 5.71 23.38 -2.09
C GLY A 99 5.95 22.32 -3.17
N LYS A 100 5.94 21.04 -2.81
CA LYS A 100 6.21 19.91 -3.72
C LYS A 100 4.96 19.30 -4.33
N ILE A 101 3.81 19.92 -4.14
CA ILE A 101 2.57 19.51 -4.79
C ILE A 101 2.64 20.02 -6.24
N GLU A 102 2.97 19.12 -7.17
CA GLU A 102 2.80 19.41 -8.59
C GLU A 102 1.31 19.62 -8.83
N ALA A 103 0.89 20.85 -9.14
CA ALA A 103 -0.45 21.11 -9.64
C ALA A 103 -0.64 20.24 -10.88
N VAL A 104 -1.50 19.22 -10.78
CA VAL A 104 -1.93 18.45 -11.94
C VAL A 104 -2.46 19.47 -12.95
N ASP A 105 -1.75 19.57 -14.06
CA ASP A 105 -2.06 20.49 -15.14
C ASP A 105 -3.54 20.37 -15.48
N LYS A 106 -4.21 21.52 -15.55
CA LYS A 106 -5.61 21.63 -15.94
C LYS A 106 -5.75 21.19 -17.41
N ALA A 107 -5.89 19.90 -17.65
CA ALA A 107 -6.28 19.36 -18.95
C ALA A 107 -7.40 18.34 -18.70
N ALA A 108 -8.66 18.57 -19.05
CA ALA A 108 -9.17 19.35 -20.18
C ALA A 108 -10.45 20.12 -19.81
N PRO A 109 -10.68 21.33 -20.37
CA PRO A 109 -12.03 21.84 -20.47
C PRO A 109 -12.79 20.92 -21.43
N ASP A 110 -13.83 20.25 -20.91
CA ASP A 110 -14.85 19.60 -21.72
C ASP A 110 -15.47 20.63 -22.67
N GLN A 111 -14.96 20.67 -23.90
CA GLN A 111 -15.51 21.45 -25.01
C GLN A 111 -16.65 20.71 -25.74
N THR A 112 -17.38 19.82 -25.07
CA THR A 112 -18.48 19.07 -25.70
C THR A 112 -19.86 19.71 -25.47
N ARG A 113 -19.94 20.95 -24.97
CA ARG A 113 -21.22 21.68 -24.79
C ARG A 113 -21.60 22.67 -25.89
N ASN A 114 -20.97 22.62 -27.07
CA ASN A 114 -21.27 23.52 -28.18
C ASN A 114 -21.68 22.81 -29.48
N HIS A 115 -22.35 21.65 -29.39
CA HIS A 115 -23.06 21.06 -30.53
C HIS A 115 -24.56 21.35 -30.42
N THR A 116 -24.94 22.52 -30.96
CA THR A 116 -26.21 22.68 -31.69
C THR A 116 -27.52 22.64 -30.87
N GLU A 117 -27.73 23.59 -29.96
CA GLU A 117 -29.06 24.16 -29.69
C GLU A 117 -29.20 25.49 -30.45
N LYS A 118 -29.34 25.40 -31.78
CA LYS A 118 -29.96 26.46 -32.59
C LYS A 118 -30.96 25.80 -33.51
N GLY A 119 -32.17 25.60 -32.98
CA GLY A 119 -33.24 24.92 -33.70
C GLY A 119 -34.60 25.17 -33.06
N GLY A 120 -35.02 26.43 -33.01
CA GLY A 120 -36.43 26.81 -33.15
C GLY A 120 -37.39 26.46 -32.03
N GLU A 121 -37.42 27.29 -30.98
CA GLU A 121 -38.62 27.61 -30.21
C GLU A 121 -38.25 28.90 -29.49
N ASN A 122 -38.73 30.09 -29.89
CA ASN A 122 -39.89 30.76 -29.33
C ASN A 122 -40.06 32.10 -30.07
N ASP A 123 -41.27 32.45 -30.48
CA ASP A 123 -41.90 33.77 -30.30
C ASP A 123 -43.09 33.96 -31.25
N VAL A 124 -44.16 33.23 -30.91
CA VAL A 124 -45.52 33.74 -31.03
C VAL A 124 -45.64 34.89 -30.03
N ALA A 125 -45.62 36.14 -30.50
CA ALA A 125 -46.38 37.30 -29.98
C ALA A 125 -45.67 38.65 -30.27
N ARG A 126 -46.13 39.38 -31.29
CA ARG A 126 -46.64 40.77 -31.23
C ARG A 126 -46.55 41.46 -32.60
N GLU A 127 -47.72 41.97 -33.00
CA GLU A 127 -48.04 43.00 -34.01
C GLU A 127 -47.86 42.68 -35.50
#